data_AF-A0A957G9P6-F1
#
_entry.id   AF-A0A957G9P6-F1
#
_cell.length_a   1.000
_cell.length_b   1.000
_cell.length_c   1.000
_cell.angle_alpha   90.00
_cell.angle_beta   90.00
_cell.angle_gamma   90.00
#
_symmetry.space_group_name_H-M   'P 1'
#
loop_
_entity.id
_entity.type
_entity.pdbx_description
1 polymer ?
#
loop_
_entity_poly.entity_id
_entity_poly.type
_entity_poly.pdbx_seq_one_letter_code
_entity_poly.pdbx_strand_id
1 'polypeptide(L)'
;GLAQPAIYLKTDEWLSPENSAAGAALITHSSGAVYQVTIAGAAHFDFSDLPLFSPLSPLLGLSGSINSQRALEIINSYVLAFLDQTLKGQPAPLLTNDNTRFPEVTFEGP
;
A
#
# COMPACT_ATOMS: atom_id res chain seq x y z
N GLY A 1 -12.50 11.47 -10.06
CA GLY A 1 -11.42 10.97 -9.20
C GLY A 1 -10.83 12.13 -8.43
N LEU A 2 -9.54 12.07 -8.12
CA LEU A 2 -8.83 13.03 -7.28
C LEU A 2 -8.00 13.99 -8.13
N ALA A 3 -7.96 15.26 -7.73
CA ALA A 3 -7.08 16.27 -8.34
C ALA A 3 -5.74 16.39 -7.60
N GLN A 4 -5.72 15.99 -6.32
CA GLN A 4 -4.56 15.96 -5.45
C GLN A 4 -3.77 14.66 -5.69
N PRO A 5 -2.44 14.66 -5.45
CA PRO A 5 -1.66 13.43 -5.39
C PRO A 5 -2.22 12.46 -4.35
N ALA A 6 -2.24 11.17 -4.68
CA ALA A 6 -2.75 10.13 -3.81
C ALA A 6 -1.87 8.88 -3.85
N ILE A 7 -1.83 8.14 -2.74
CA ILE A 7 -1.23 6.81 -2.66
C ILE A 7 -2.29 5.81 -2.21
N TYR A 8 -2.33 4.67 -2.91
CA TYR A 8 -3.28 3.60 -2.69
C TYR A 8 -2.51 2.36 -2.23
N LEU A 9 -2.44 2.17 -0.91
CA LEU A 9 -1.85 1.00 -0.27
C LEU A 9 -2.92 -0.10 -0.21
N LYS A 10 -2.67 -1.25 -0.84
CA LYS A 10 -3.66 -2.33 -0.98
C LYS A 10 -3.06 -3.72 -0.77
N THR A 11 -3.95 -4.65 -0.44
CA THR A 11 -3.72 -6.10 -0.49
C THR A 11 -3.89 -6.62 -1.93
N ASP A 12 -3.52 -7.88 -2.19
CA ASP A 12 -3.75 -8.54 -3.48
C ASP A 12 -5.23 -8.55 -3.88
N GLU A 13 -6.11 -8.85 -2.92
CA GLU A 13 -7.56 -8.80 -3.07
C GLU A 13 -8.15 -7.88 -1.99
N TRP A 14 -8.86 -6.83 -2.41
CA TRP A 14 -9.35 -5.84 -1.47
C TRP A 14 -10.80 -6.07 -1.09
N LEU A 15 -11.03 -6.78 0.02
CA LEU A 15 -12.31 -7.02 0.72
C LEU A 15 -13.42 -7.66 -0.14
N SER A 16 -13.78 -7.07 -1.27
CA SER A 16 -14.71 -7.60 -2.26
C SER A 16 -14.38 -7.10 -3.68
N PRO A 17 -14.89 -7.77 -4.73
CA PRO A 17 -14.74 -7.33 -6.12
C PRO A 17 -15.30 -5.91 -6.36
N GLU A 18 -16.41 -5.55 -5.72
CA GLU A 18 -17.03 -4.23 -5.85
C GLU A 18 -16.12 -3.13 -5.32
N ASN A 19 -15.45 -3.39 -4.19
CA ASN A 19 -14.52 -2.43 -3.62
C ASN A 19 -13.25 -2.29 -4.47
N SER A 20 -12.75 -3.39 -5.02
CA SER A 20 -11.64 -3.38 -5.98
C SER A 20 -11.99 -2.58 -7.24
N ALA A 21 -13.21 -2.74 -7.76
CA ALA A 21 -13.72 -1.96 -8.90
C ALA A 21 -13.87 -0.47 -8.56
N ALA A 22 -14.36 -0.14 -7.36
CA ALA A 22 -14.46 1.25 -6.90
C ALA A 22 -13.07 1.92 -6.81
N GLY A 23 -12.07 1.19 -6.30
CA GLY A 23 -10.67 1.63 -6.29
C GLY A 23 -10.12 1.92 -7.68
N ALA A 24 -10.28 0.97 -8.61
CA ALA A 24 -9.86 1.11 -10.00
C ALA A 24 -10.57 2.28 -10.70
N ALA A 25 -11.85 2.49 -10.44
CA ALA A 25 -12.61 3.63 -10.95
C ALA A 25 -12.10 4.96 -10.37
N LEU A 26 -11.79 5.03 -9.07
CA LEU A 26 -11.23 6.22 -8.46
C LEU A 26 -9.90 6.59 -9.12
N ILE A 27 -9.00 5.61 -9.29
CA ILE A 27 -7.68 5.78 -9.93
C ILE A 27 -7.86 6.26 -11.37
N THR A 28 -8.62 5.54 -12.20
CA THR A 28 -8.84 5.86 -13.62
C THR A 28 -9.40 7.26 -13.84
N HIS A 29 -10.28 7.73 -12.95
CA HIS A 29 -10.90 9.05 -13.07
C HIS A 29 -10.14 10.16 -12.32
N SER A 30 -8.94 9.91 -11.82
CA SER A 30 -8.11 10.92 -11.14
C SER A 30 -7.28 11.71 -12.17
N SER A 31 -7.13 13.01 -11.90
CA SER A 31 -6.26 13.90 -12.68
C SER A 31 -4.96 14.24 -11.95
N GLY A 32 -4.90 14.04 -10.63
CA GLY A 32 -3.67 14.08 -9.85
C GLY A 32 -2.89 12.77 -9.97
N ALA A 33 -1.59 12.81 -9.64
CA ALA A 33 -0.74 11.62 -9.62
C ALA A 33 -1.25 10.59 -8.61
N VAL A 34 -1.50 9.36 -9.05
CA VAL A 34 -1.92 8.26 -8.16
C VAL A 34 -0.88 7.15 -8.20
N TYR A 35 -0.33 6.84 -7.03
CA TYR A 35 0.61 5.75 -6.83
C TYR A 35 -0.11 4.55 -6.24
N GLN A 36 0.11 3.35 -6.77
CA GLN A 36 -0.46 2.12 -6.23
C GLN A 36 0.65 1.24 -5.66
N VAL A 37 0.41 0.69 -4.47
CA VAL A 37 1.34 -0.20 -3.77
C VAL A 37 0.53 -1.42 -3.32
N THR A 38 0.75 -2.55 -3.98
CA THR A 38 0.14 -3.83 -3.62
C THR A 38 1.14 -4.63 -2.80
N ILE A 39 0.79 -5.01 -1.57
CA ILE A 39 1.66 -5.81 -0.69
C ILE A 39 1.19 -7.25 -0.71
N ALA A 40 2.01 -8.12 -1.32
CA ALA A 40 1.73 -9.54 -1.45
C ALA A 40 1.62 -10.21 -0.08
N GLY A 41 0.54 -10.98 0.12
CA GLY A 41 0.30 -11.70 1.37
C GLY A 41 -0.13 -10.83 2.55
N ALA A 42 -0.37 -9.53 2.36
CA ALA A 42 -1.03 -8.70 3.36
C ALA A 42 -2.55 -8.91 3.35
N ALA A 43 -3.17 -8.78 4.52
CA ALA A 43 -4.61 -8.71 4.71
C ALA A 43 -5.03 -7.31 5.20
N HIS A 44 -6.34 -7.06 5.29
CA HIS A 44 -6.89 -5.74 5.62
C HIS A 44 -6.33 -5.15 6.92
N PHE A 45 -6.18 -5.97 7.95
CA PHE A 45 -5.70 -5.53 9.25
C PHE A 45 -4.18 -5.33 9.34
N ASP A 46 -3.39 -5.77 8.35
CA ASP A 46 -1.94 -5.51 8.29
C ASP A 46 -1.61 -4.03 8.08
N PHE A 47 -2.59 -3.22 7.69
CA PHE A 47 -2.47 -1.76 7.60
C PHE A 47 -2.79 -1.04 8.93
N SER A 48 -2.78 -1.78 10.03
CA SER A 48 -2.97 -1.29 11.39
C SER A 48 -1.97 -1.94 12.35
N ASP A 49 -1.93 -1.49 13.60
CA ASP A 49 -1.08 -2.10 14.62
C ASP A 49 -1.64 -3.44 15.15
N LEU A 50 -2.86 -3.84 14.75
CA LEU A 50 -3.54 -5.03 15.28
C LEU A 50 -2.68 -6.30 15.21
N PRO A 51 -2.00 -6.63 14.08
CA PRO A 51 -1.23 -7.85 13.98
C PRO A 51 0.02 -7.89 14.86
N LEU A 52 0.49 -6.73 15.33
CA LEU A 52 1.68 -6.61 16.18
C LEU A 52 1.39 -7.04 17.63
N PHE A 53 0.12 -7.07 18.05
CA PHE A 53 -0.23 -7.43 19.43
C PHE A 53 -0.09 -8.93 19.73
N SER A 54 -0.11 -9.79 18.70
CA SER A 54 0.01 -11.24 18.89
C SER A 54 0.60 -11.95 17.67
N PRO A 55 1.54 -12.89 17.85
CA PRO A 55 2.00 -13.76 16.76
C PRO A 55 0.92 -14.75 16.30
N LEU A 56 -0.20 -14.89 17.02
CA LEU A 56 -1.33 -15.73 16.63
C LEU A 56 -2.32 -15.02 15.69
N SER A 57 -2.08 -13.74 15.35
CA SER A 57 -2.97 -12.96 14.47
C SER A 57 -3.30 -13.64 13.13
N PRO A 58 -2.37 -14.33 12.44
CA PRO A 58 -2.71 -15.05 11.21
C PRO A 58 -3.71 -16.19 11.45
N LEU A 59 -3.57 -16.91 12.57
CA LEU A 59 -4.45 -18.03 12.95
C LEU A 59 -5.87 -17.58 13.26
N LEU A 60 -6.05 -16.31 13.64
CA LEU A 60 -7.33 -15.69 13.96
C LEU A 60 -7.93 -14.95 12.75
N GLY A 61 -7.28 -14.97 11.58
CA GLY A 61 -7.69 -14.20 10.41
C GLY A 61 -7.54 -12.68 10.59
N LEU A 62 -6.72 -12.25 11.56
CA LEU A 62 -6.46 -10.85 11.87
C LEU A 62 -5.24 -10.29 11.14
N SER A 63 -4.54 -11.10 10.35
CA SER A 63 -3.44 -10.69 9.48
C SER A 63 -3.28 -11.67 8.33
N GLY A 64 -2.54 -11.27 7.30
CA GLY A 64 -2.16 -12.10 6.18
C GLY A 64 -0.98 -13.03 6.51
N SER A 65 -0.38 -13.57 5.45
CA SER A 65 0.79 -14.44 5.54
C SER A 65 2.12 -13.69 5.67
N ILE A 66 2.12 -12.38 5.36
CA ILE A 66 3.30 -11.53 5.55
C ILE A 66 3.64 -11.38 7.04
N ASN A 67 4.92 -11.26 7.35
CA ASN A 67 5.34 -10.89 8.70
C ASN A 67 4.85 -9.47 9.03
N SER A 68 4.20 -9.30 10.18
CA SER A 68 3.56 -8.03 10.56
C SER A 68 4.55 -6.86 10.71
N GLN A 69 5.76 -7.09 11.23
CA GLN A 69 6.78 -6.04 11.31
C GLN A 69 7.29 -5.66 9.92
N ARG A 70 7.37 -6.63 9.00
CA ARG A 70 7.72 -6.39 7.60
C ARG A 70 6.66 -5.58 6.86
N ALA A 71 5.38 -5.90 7.06
CA ALA A 71 4.28 -5.11 6.52
C ALA A 71 4.34 -3.65 7.01
N LEU A 72 4.55 -3.45 8.32
CA LEU A 72 4.71 -2.11 8.90
C LEU A 72 5.90 -1.35 8.31
N GLU A 73 7.05 -2.01 8.11
CA GLU A 73 8.24 -1.41 7.48
C GLU A 73 7.93 -0.91 6.06
N ILE A 74 7.25 -1.74 5.27
CA ILE A 74 6.84 -1.42 3.89
C ILE A 74 5.90 -0.21 3.91
N ILE A 75 4.82 -0.27 4.70
CA ILE A 75 3.81 0.79 4.80
C ILE A 75 4.46 2.12 5.16
N ASN A 76 5.27 2.15 6.24
CA ASN A 76 5.92 3.37 6.70
C ASN A 76 6.90 3.91 5.64
N SER A 77 7.64 3.05 4.95
CA SER A 77 8.59 3.46 3.92
C SER A 77 7.88 4.12 2.73
N TYR A 78 6.77 3.56 2.26
CA TYR A 78 6.00 4.12 1.15
C TYR A 78 5.25 5.40 1.53
N VAL A 79 4.67 5.45 2.73
CA VAL A 79 4.02 6.68 3.25
C VAL A 79 5.03 7.80 3.37
N LEU A 80 6.21 7.54 3.94
CA LEU A 80 7.27 8.54 4.05
C LEU A 80 7.73 9.03 2.67
N ALA A 81 8.00 8.11 1.74
CA ALA A 81 8.39 8.44 0.37
C ALA A 81 7.35 9.32 -0.34
N PHE A 82 6.06 8.99 -0.20
CA PHE A 82 4.96 9.78 -0.75
C PHE A 82 4.89 11.19 -0.15
N LEU A 83 5.01 11.31 1.16
CA LEU A 83 4.96 12.61 1.84
C LEU A 83 6.20 13.46 1.53
N ASP A 84 7.38 12.87 1.46
CA ASP A 84 8.62 13.57 1.10
C ASP A 84 8.57 14.09 -0.35
N GLN A 85 8.08 13.28 -1.29
CA GLN A 85 7.91 13.74 -2.68
C GLN A 85 6.82 14.80 -2.80
N THR A 86 5.66 14.59 -2.16
CA THR A 86 4.48 15.43 -2.38
C THR A 86 4.54 16.75 -1.60
N LEU A 87 5.04 16.72 -0.36
CA LEU A 87 5.03 17.89 0.53
C LEU A 87 6.37 18.61 0.59
N LYS A 88 7.48 17.93 0.31
CA LYS A 88 8.83 18.51 0.38
C LYS A 88 9.54 18.58 -0.97
N GLY A 89 8.97 18.02 -2.04
CA GLY A 89 9.59 17.99 -3.36
C GLY A 89 10.89 17.18 -3.41
N GLN A 90 11.09 16.25 -2.47
CA GLN A 90 12.31 15.46 -2.39
C GLN A 90 12.23 14.24 -3.33
N PRO A 91 13.35 13.79 -3.91
CA PRO A 91 13.39 12.53 -4.64
C PRO A 91 12.94 11.37 -3.75
N ALA A 92 12.06 10.52 -4.26
CA ALA A 92 11.56 9.34 -3.57
C ALA A 92 11.82 8.08 -4.41
N PRO A 93 13.02 7.47 -4.30
CA PRO A 93 13.40 6.30 -5.10
C PRO A 93 12.49 5.07 -4.92
N LEU A 94 11.65 5.03 -3.88
CA LEU A 94 10.67 3.96 -3.70
C LEU A 94 9.44 4.11 -4.60
N LEU A 95 9.20 5.31 -5.15
CA LEU A 95 8.05 5.62 -5.99
C LEU A 95 8.39 5.49 -7.48
N THR A 96 9.14 4.45 -7.83
CA THR A 96 9.53 4.11 -9.20
C THR A 96 9.29 2.63 -9.48
N ASN A 97 8.94 2.30 -10.73
CA ASN A 97 8.61 0.93 -11.15
C ASN A 97 9.83 -0.03 -11.13
N ASP A 98 11.05 0.50 -11.05
CA ASP A 98 12.31 -0.27 -11.02
C ASP A 98 12.85 -0.52 -9.60
N ASN A 99 12.15 -0.03 -8.56
CA ASN A 99 12.55 -0.27 -7.18
C ASN A 99 12.44 -1.76 -6.80
N THR A 100 13.50 -2.31 -6.23
CA THR A 100 13.60 -3.72 -5.82
C THR A 100 13.77 -3.92 -4.31
N ARG A 101 13.68 -2.85 -3.50
CA ARG A 101 13.88 -2.93 -2.04
C ARG A 101 12.90 -3.88 -1.34
N PHE A 102 11.66 -3.93 -1.82
CA PHE A 102 10.59 -4.72 -1.22
C PHE A 102 10.08 -5.74 -2.26
N PRO A 103 10.58 -6.99 -2.26
CA PRO A 103 10.12 -8.02 -3.20
C PRO A 103 8.64 -8.38 -3.02
N GLU A 104 8.05 -8.05 -1.87
CA GLU A 104 6.63 -8.23 -1.58
C GLU A 104 5.74 -7.20 -2.29
N VAL A 105 6.31 -6.15 -2.86
CA VAL A 105 5.55 -5.02 -3.41
C VAL A 105 5.46 -5.07 -4.92
N THR A 106 4.24 -5.00 -5.43
CA THR A 106 3.98 -4.56 -6.82
C THR A 106 3.64 -3.07 -6.80
N PHE A 107 4.45 -2.27 -7.48
CA PHE A 107 4.29 -0.82 -7.57
C PHE A 107 3.81 -0.42 -8.96
N GLU A 108 2.86 0.50 -9.01
CA GLU A 108 2.40 1.15 -10.24
C GLU A 108 2.38 2.67 -10.03
N GLY A 109 3.20 3.39 -10.77
CA GLY A 109 3.22 4.86 -10.79
C GLY A 109 2.07 5.49 -11.60
N PRO A 110 1.95 6.83 -11.55
CA PRO A 110 0.99 7.61 -12.34
C PRO A 110 1.25 7.56 -13.85
#